data_AF-A0A958IV82-F1
#
_entry.id   AF-A0A958IV82-F1
#
_cell.length_a   1.000
_cell.length_b   1.000
_cell.length_c   1.000
_cell.angle_alpha   90.00
_cell.angle_beta   90.00
_cell.angle_gamma   90.00
#
_symmetry.space_group_name_H-M   'P 1'
#
loop_
_entity.id
_entity.type
_entity.pdbx_description
1 polymer ?
#
loop_
_entity_poly.entity_id
_entity_poly.type
_entity_poly.pdbx_seq_one_letter_code
_entity_poly.pdbx_strand_id
1 'polypeptide(L)'
;MKVRLVMGKIARWCLVLGLLAGGMSLHAQDEDDFEEMSEDTACVPANLQTAYDAYKTDDLAPNQLDIWYDYGREPHKIARYENKPEKYRQAIPYFWKVIVNDDTGRFKIVYGKLVECYLGLNEPDSALIVAYRGLAKYPDYITLHYHAGIIQKTLGKVKCAIPHYEA
;
A
#
# COMPACT_ATOMS: atom_id res chain seq x y z
N MET A 1 -48.05 31.32 16.13
CA MET A 1 -49.01 30.98 17.21
C MET A 1 -50.01 29.93 16.73
N LYS A 2 -49.84 28.67 17.14
CA LYS A 2 -50.95 27.76 17.52
C LYS A 2 -50.34 26.50 18.15
N VAL A 3 -50.79 26.25 19.37
CA VAL A 3 -50.39 25.20 20.31
C VAL A 3 -50.94 23.85 19.85
N ARG A 4 -50.21 22.75 20.11
CA ARG A 4 -50.81 21.48 20.55
C ARG A 4 -49.83 20.70 21.42
N LEU A 5 -50.30 20.41 22.63
CA LEU A 5 -49.66 19.65 23.70
C LEU A 5 -50.63 18.51 24.03
N VAL A 6 -50.17 17.25 24.01
CA VAL A 6 -50.82 16.09 24.66
C VAL A 6 -49.67 15.12 24.99
N MET A 7 -49.09 15.13 26.20
CA MET A 7 -49.46 14.34 27.39
C MET A 7 -49.56 12.82 27.15
N GLY A 8 -48.57 12.09 27.67
CA GLY A 8 -48.67 10.67 28.02
C GLY A 8 -47.79 10.39 29.25
N LYS A 9 -48.41 10.31 30.43
CA LYS A 9 -47.82 9.89 31.71
C LYS A 9 -48.16 8.42 31.94
N ILE A 10 -47.20 7.54 32.25
CA ILE A 10 -47.37 6.34 33.09
C ILE A 10 -45.99 6.09 33.75
N ALA A 11 -45.77 6.59 34.97
CA ALA A 11 -45.93 5.91 36.27
C ALA A 11 -44.76 4.95 36.60
N ARG A 12 -44.38 4.99 37.87
CA ARG A 12 -43.05 4.71 38.44
C ARG A 12 -43.18 3.53 39.42
N TRP A 13 -42.05 2.91 39.75
CA TRP A 13 -41.74 2.01 40.89
C TRP A 13 -41.99 0.50 40.72
N CYS A 14 -40.90 -0.29 40.85
CA CYS A 14 -40.63 -1.04 42.07
C CYS A 14 -39.18 -1.55 42.08
N LEU A 15 -38.54 -1.40 43.23
CA LEU A 15 -37.17 -1.79 43.55
C LEU A 15 -37.30 -3.03 44.44
N VAL A 16 -36.67 -4.15 44.07
CA VAL A 16 -36.49 -5.30 44.97
C VAL A 16 -35.05 -5.80 44.81
N LEU A 17 -34.30 -5.70 45.92
CA LEU A 17 -33.02 -6.35 46.13
C LEU A 17 -33.19 -7.87 46.23
N GLY A 18 -32.26 -8.62 45.62
CA GLY A 18 -32.06 -10.04 45.86
C GLY A 18 -30.59 -10.40 45.64
N LEU A 19 -29.81 -10.42 46.72
CA LEU A 19 -28.52 -11.10 46.81
C LEU A 19 -28.78 -12.61 46.84
N LEU A 20 -28.09 -13.40 46.03
CA LEU A 20 -27.61 -14.75 46.40
C LEU A 20 -26.65 -15.28 45.32
N ALA A 21 -25.59 -15.90 45.84
CA ALA A 21 -24.44 -16.43 45.13
C ALA A 21 -24.80 -17.55 44.15
N GLY A 22 -24.21 -17.50 42.97
CA GLY A 22 -24.12 -18.62 42.04
C GLY A 22 -22.83 -18.42 41.26
N GLY A 23 -21.85 -19.29 41.47
CA GLY A 23 -20.56 -19.23 40.81
C GLY A 23 -20.76 -19.19 39.30
N MET A 24 -20.43 -18.06 38.68
CA MET A 24 -20.27 -18.00 37.25
C MET A 24 -18.91 -18.60 36.97
N SER A 25 -18.91 -19.77 36.33
CA SER A 25 -17.74 -20.31 35.66
C SER A 25 -17.02 -19.18 34.95
N LEU A 26 -15.70 -19.09 35.13
CA LEU A 26 -14.87 -18.47 34.12
C LEU A 26 -15.20 -19.18 32.81
N HIS A 27 -15.91 -18.49 31.91
CA HIS A 27 -15.83 -18.83 30.50
C HIS A 27 -14.37 -18.65 30.14
N ALA A 28 -13.66 -19.77 30.03
CA ALA A 28 -12.43 -19.84 29.27
C ALA A 28 -12.72 -19.13 27.95
N GLN A 29 -11.89 -18.15 27.61
CA GLN A 29 -11.90 -17.60 26.26
C GLN A 29 -11.63 -18.80 25.36
N ASP A 30 -12.65 -19.20 24.60
CA ASP A 30 -12.48 -20.12 23.49
C ASP A 30 -11.29 -19.59 22.70
N GLU A 31 -10.27 -20.42 22.54
CA GLU A 31 -9.16 -20.13 21.66
C GLU A 31 -9.80 -19.84 20.30
N ASP A 32 -9.78 -18.57 19.89
CA ASP A 32 -10.15 -18.18 18.54
C ASP A 32 -9.31 -19.08 17.64
N ASP A 33 -9.96 -20.07 17.03
CA ASP A 33 -9.42 -20.91 15.98
C ASP A 33 -8.83 -19.95 14.97
N PHE A 34 -7.51 -19.74 15.06
CA PHE A 34 -6.74 -18.99 14.09
C PHE A 34 -6.80 -19.84 12.84
N GLU A 35 -7.88 -19.67 12.07
CA GLU A 35 -8.07 -20.32 10.79
C GLU A 35 -6.77 -20.13 10.05
N GLU A 36 -6.06 -21.24 9.87
CA GLU A 36 -4.76 -21.27 9.25
C GLU A 36 -5.02 -20.89 7.79
N MET A 37 -4.96 -19.58 7.52
CA MET A 37 -5.12 -18.99 6.20
C MET A 37 -3.91 -19.44 5.39
N SER A 38 -4.03 -20.67 4.91
CA SER A 38 -3.08 -21.40 4.09
C SER A 38 -3.54 -21.24 2.66
N GLU A 39 -3.35 -20.04 2.14
CA GLU A 39 -3.28 -19.86 0.70
C GLU A 39 -1.81 -19.64 0.36
N ASP A 40 -1.20 -20.66 -0.25
CA ASP A 40 0.13 -20.67 -0.86
C ASP A 40 0.22 -19.62 -1.98
N THR A 41 0.05 -18.35 -1.62
CA THR A 41 0.13 -17.24 -2.56
C THR A 41 1.56 -16.77 -2.60
N ALA A 42 2.19 -16.87 -3.77
CA ALA A 42 3.55 -16.41 -3.98
C ALA A 42 3.73 -14.96 -3.52
N CYS A 43 4.77 -14.72 -2.71
CA CYS A 43 5.12 -13.38 -2.25
C CYS A 43 5.65 -12.52 -3.39
N VAL A 44 6.52 -13.09 -4.23
CA VAL A 44 7.07 -12.39 -5.39
C VAL A 44 6.12 -12.53 -6.58
N PRO A 45 5.79 -11.44 -7.30
CA PRO A 45 5.03 -11.53 -8.55
C PRO A 45 5.72 -12.46 -9.55
N ALA A 46 4.95 -13.33 -10.19
CA ALA A 46 5.48 -14.32 -11.15
C ALA A 46 6.15 -13.68 -12.37
N ASN A 47 5.75 -12.46 -12.73
CA ASN A 47 6.32 -11.70 -13.83
C ASN A 47 6.56 -10.24 -13.40
N LEU A 48 7.78 -9.74 -13.65
CA LEU A 48 8.17 -8.35 -13.40
C LEU A 48 8.24 -7.50 -14.67
N GLN A 49 7.95 -8.10 -15.83
CA GLN A 49 7.85 -7.39 -17.10
C GLN A 49 6.57 -6.57 -17.17
N THR A 50 6.64 -5.48 -17.92
CA THR A 50 5.52 -4.55 -18.12
C THR A 50 5.53 -4.06 -19.57
N ALA A 51 4.42 -3.45 -20.00
CA ALA A 51 4.37 -2.80 -21.32
C ALA A 51 5.44 -1.71 -21.50
N TYR A 52 5.99 -1.18 -20.40
CA TYR A 52 7.03 -0.15 -20.43
C TYR A 52 8.42 -0.67 -20.75
N ASP A 53 8.64 -2.00 -20.78
CA ASP A 53 9.90 -2.58 -21.26
C ASP A 53 10.19 -2.21 -22.72
N ALA A 54 9.15 -1.91 -23.50
CA ALA A 54 9.25 -1.36 -24.85
C ALA A 54 9.92 0.03 -24.92
N TYR A 55 10.15 0.71 -23.79
CA TYR A 55 10.87 1.99 -23.76
C TYR A 55 12.40 1.86 -23.73
N LYS A 56 12.95 0.63 -23.65
CA LYS A 56 14.39 0.43 -23.76
C LYS A 56 14.87 0.88 -25.15
N THR A 57 15.97 1.62 -25.19
CA THR A 57 16.62 2.07 -26.41
C THR A 57 18.15 1.99 -26.27
N ASP A 58 18.83 1.69 -27.37
CA ASP A 58 20.30 1.68 -27.43
C ASP A 58 20.87 3.06 -27.81
N ASP A 59 20.05 3.93 -28.39
CA ASP A 59 20.43 5.30 -28.78
C ASP A 59 19.87 6.30 -27.77
N LEU A 60 20.69 6.62 -26.77
CA LEU A 60 20.31 7.52 -25.68
C LEU A 60 21.24 8.73 -25.63
N ALA A 61 20.67 9.92 -25.80
CA ALA A 61 21.44 11.15 -25.65
C ALA A 61 22.07 11.25 -24.24
N PRO A 62 23.28 11.84 -24.08
CA PRO A 62 24.04 11.81 -22.83
C PRO A 62 23.31 12.33 -21.57
N ASN A 63 22.27 13.16 -21.71
CA ASN A 63 21.47 13.72 -20.62
C ASN A 63 19.99 13.29 -20.64
N GLN A 64 19.63 12.31 -21.48
CA GLN A 64 18.23 11.96 -21.70
C GLN A 64 17.56 11.38 -20.46
N LEU A 65 18.31 10.65 -19.63
CA LEU A 65 17.83 10.14 -18.34
C LEU A 65 17.50 11.26 -17.36
N ASP A 66 18.35 12.30 -17.30
CA ASP A 66 18.10 13.48 -16.45
C ASP A 66 16.83 14.20 -16.87
N ILE A 67 16.67 14.39 -18.18
CA ILE A 67 15.49 15.01 -18.77
C ILE A 67 14.23 14.22 -18.36
N TRP A 68 14.21 12.90 -18.57
CA TRP A 68 13.06 12.08 -18.18
C TRP A 68 12.82 12.09 -16.68
N TYR A 69 13.87 12.01 -15.86
CA TYR A 69 13.74 12.08 -14.42
C TYR A 69 13.05 13.39 -13.99
N ASP A 70 13.46 14.53 -14.54
CA ASP A 70 12.85 15.82 -14.24
C ASP A 70 11.38 15.90 -14.71
N TYR A 71 11.07 15.40 -15.91
CA TYR A 71 9.69 15.31 -16.40
C TYR A 71 8.79 14.41 -15.55
N GLY A 72 9.33 13.36 -14.94
CA GLY A 72 8.59 12.51 -14.00
C GLY A 72 8.45 13.15 -12.61
N ARG A 73 9.49 13.84 -12.15
CA ARG A 73 9.57 14.38 -10.79
C ARG A 73 8.55 15.49 -10.54
N GLU A 74 8.34 16.40 -11.48
CA GLU A 74 7.43 17.53 -11.27
C GLU A 74 5.95 17.10 -11.09
N PRO A 75 5.34 16.28 -11.97
CA PRO A 75 4.00 15.76 -11.73
C PRO A 75 3.92 14.87 -10.48
N HIS A 76 4.97 14.11 -10.14
CA HIS A 76 5.02 13.34 -8.88
C HIS A 76 4.92 14.24 -7.65
N LYS A 77 5.68 15.35 -7.62
CA LYS A 77 5.59 16.34 -6.53
C LYS A 77 4.19 16.93 -6.42
N ILE A 78 3.61 17.36 -7.55
CA ILE A 78 2.26 17.95 -7.55
C ILE A 78 1.26 16.92 -7.01
N ALA A 79 1.33 15.67 -7.46
CA ALA A 79 0.45 14.61 -6.98
C ALA A 79 0.54 14.43 -5.46
N ARG A 80 1.77 14.34 -4.94
CA ARG A 80 2.05 14.06 -3.53
C ARG A 80 1.75 15.24 -2.61
N TYR A 81 2.17 16.45 -2.97
CA TYR A 81 2.16 17.61 -2.08
C TYR A 81 0.93 18.50 -2.26
N GLU A 82 0.28 18.46 -3.43
CA GLU A 82 -0.97 19.20 -3.68
C GLU A 82 -2.21 18.30 -3.66
N ASN A 83 -2.05 17.02 -3.31
CA ASN A 83 -3.13 16.02 -3.26
C ASN A 83 -3.89 15.88 -4.60
N LYS A 84 -3.12 15.70 -5.68
CA LYS A 84 -3.60 15.62 -7.07
C LYS A 84 -3.25 14.25 -7.70
N PRO A 85 -3.87 13.14 -7.25
CA PRO A 85 -3.46 11.79 -7.62
C PRO A 85 -3.47 11.53 -9.14
N GLU A 86 -4.28 12.25 -9.92
CA GLU A 86 -4.29 12.16 -11.38
C GLU A 86 -2.94 12.52 -12.04
N LYS A 87 -2.10 13.31 -11.35
CA LYS A 87 -0.76 13.67 -11.82
C LYS A 87 0.23 12.51 -11.76
N TYR A 88 -0.01 11.49 -10.93
CA TYR A 88 0.85 10.30 -10.92
C TYR A 88 0.87 9.60 -12.28
N ARG A 89 -0.25 9.58 -13.03
CA ARG A 89 -0.28 9.03 -14.41
C ARG A 89 0.68 9.74 -15.35
N GLN A 90 0.92 11.04 -15.15
CA GLN A 90 1.84 11.81 -15.97
C GLN A 90 3.31 11.47 -15.66
N ALA A 91 3.62 11.14 -14.40
CA ALA A 91 4.97 10.80 -13.95
C ALA A 91 5.43 9.39 -14.39
N ILE A 92 4.51 8.43 -14.33
CA ILE A 92 4.77 6.99 -14.58
C ILE A 92 5.59 6.73 -15.86
N PRO A 93 5.21 7.19 -17.07
CA PRO A 93 5.94 6.85 -18.29
C PRO A 93 7.38 7.35 -18.25
N TYR A 94 7.65 8.50 -17.62
CA TYR A 94 9.01 9.04 -17.54
C TYR A 94 9.88 8.26 -16.54
N PHE A 95 9.33 7.88 -15.39
CA PHE A 95 10.06 7.03 -14.45
C PHE A 95 10.37 5.65 -15.03
N TRP A 96 9.45 5.08 -15.81
CA TRP A 96 9.75 3.85 -16.54
C TRP A 96 10.85 4.02 -17.58
N LYS A 97 10.83 5.09 -18.37
CA LYS A 97 11.92 5.40 -19.31
C LYS A 97 13.27 5.45 -18.60
N VAL A 98 13.34 6.02 -17.40
CA VAL A 98 14.56 6.02 -16.58
C VAL A 98 14.91 4.61 -16.12
N ILE A 99 13.98 3.87 -15.53
CA ILE A 99 14.23 2.52 -14.98
C ILE A 99 14.76 1.55 -16.04
N VAL A 100 14.19 1.54 -17.24
CA VAL A 100 14.58 0.57 -18.26
C VAL A 100 15.91 0.95 -18.93
N ASN A 101 16.26 2.24 -18.96
CA ASN A 101 17.47 2.72 -19.64
C ASN A 101 18.64 3.05 -18.70
N ASP A 102 18.46 3.13 -17.37
CA ASP A 102 19.54 3.39 -16.42
C ASP A 102 20.34 2.12 -16.08
N ASP A 103 21.42 1.91 -16.82
CA ASP A 103 22.36 0.80 -16.56
C ASP A 103 23.39 1.15 -15.46
N THR A 104 23.53 2.44 -15.10
CA THR A 104 24.51 2.92 -14.11
C THR A 104 24.03 2.80 -12.66
N GLY A 105 22.71 2.75 -12.47
CA GLY A 105 22.06 2.76 -11.17
C GLY A 105 22.04 4.10 -10.44
N ARG A 106 22.43 5.17 -11.13
CA ARG A 106 22.37 6.55 -10.65
C ARG A 106 20.97 6.95 -10.18
N PHE A 107 19.93 6.40 -10.80
CA PHE A 107 18.54 6.73 -10.53
C PHE A 107 17.82 5.69 -9.67
N LYS A 108 18.51 5.00 -8.75
CA LYS A 108 17.89 4.03 -7.82
C LYS A 108 16.64 4.57 -7.10
N ILE A 109 16.61 5.87 -6.79
CA ILE A 109 15.48 6.54 -6.11
C ILE A 109 14.17 6.50 -6.92
N VAL A 110 14.25 6.32 -8.25
CA VAL A 110 13.08 6.32 -9.14
C VAL A 110 12.15 5.14 -8.86
N TYR A 111 12.67 4.00 -8.41
CA TYR A 111 11.84 2.85 -8.03
C TYR A 111 10.84 3.22 -6.93
N GLY A 112 11.31 3.85 -5.83
CA GLY A 112 10.43 4.28 -4.75
C GLY A 112 9.41 5.33 -5.19
N LYS A 113 9.83 6.29 -6.02
CA LYS A 113 8.92 7.31 -6.59
C LYS A 113 7.83 6.68 -7.45
N LEU A 114 8.18 5.69 -8.26
CA LEU A 114 7.22 5.00 -9.12
C LEU A 114 6.27 4.10 -8.31
N VAL A 115 6.76 3.46 -7.23
CA VAL A 115 5.89 2.77 -6.27
C VAL A 115 4.86 3.75 -5.68
N GLU A 116 5.29 4.92 -5.22
CA GLU A 116 4.38 5.95 -4.70
C GLU A 116 3.34 6.37 -5.75
N CYS A 117 3.72 6.48 -7.03
CA CYS A 117 2.78 6.77 -8.11
C CYS A 117 1.67 5.74 -8.19
N TYR A 118 2.00 4.45 -8.20
CA TYR A 118 1.02 3.38 -8.30
C TYR A 118 0.14 3.28 -7.05
N LEU A 119 0.72 3.43 -5.86
CA LEU A 119 -0.06 3.45 -4.61
C LEU A 119 -1.01 4.65 -4.55
N GLY A 120 -0.57 5.82 -5.01
CA GLY A 120 -1.44 7.00 -5.12
C GLY A 120 -2.57 6.86 -6.14
N LEU A 121 -2.49 5.88 -7.04
CA LEU A 121 -3.55 5.52 -8.00
C LEU A 121 -4.37 4.29 -7.55
N ASN A 122 -4.10 3.76 -6.35
CA ASN A 122 -4.70 2.53 -5.85
C ASN A 122 -4.44 1.30 -6.75
N GLU A 123 -3.22 1.17 -7.27
CA GLU A 123 -2.76 0.06 -8.12
C GLU A 123 -1.63 -0.74 -7.41
N PRO A 124 -1.94 -1.45 -6.30
CA PRO A 124 -0.92 -2.10 -5.47
C PRO A 124 -0.16 -3.23 -6.18
N ASP A 125 -0.79 -3.95 -7.12
CA ASP A 125 -0.10 -5.00 -7.88
C ASP A 125 1.01 -4.44 -8.77
N SER A 126 0.73 -3.34 -9.47
CA SER A 126 1.71 -2.59 -10.26
C SER A 126 2.84 -2.05 -9.37
N ALA A 127 2.50 -1.53 -8.19
CA ALA A 127 3.47 -1.08 -7.21
C ALA A 127 4.40 -2.22 -6.76
N LEU A 128 3.84 -3.42 -6.53
CA LEU A 128 4.61 -4.59 -6.11
C LEU A 128 5.60 -5.05 -7.18
N ILE A 129 5.20 -5.01 -8.47
CA ILE A 129 6.11 -5.28 -9.60
C ILE A 129 7.31 -4.32 -9.58
N VAL A 130 7.07 -3.03 -9.39
CA VAL A 130 8.16 -2.03 -9.35
C VAL A 130 9.07 -2.27 -8.15
N ALA A 131 8.50 -2.55 -6.98
CA ALA A 131 9.26 -2.82 -5.76
C ALA A 131 10.20 -4.03 -5.95
N TYR A 132 9.68 -5.17 -6.40
CA TYR A 132 10.50 -6.37 -6.62
C TYR A 132 11.48 -6.22 -7.78
N ARG A 133 11.14 -5.47 -8.84
CA ARG A 133 12.09 -5.16 -9.91
C ARG A 133 13.25 -4.30 -9.41
N GLY A 134 12.99 -3.40 -8.48
CA GLY A 134 14.04 -2.63 -7.81
C GLY A 134 14.85 -3.47 -6.84
N LEU A 135 14.23 -4.34 -6.04
CA LEU A 135 14.92 -5.26 -5.12
C LEU A 135 15.78 -6.29 -5.85
N ALA A 136 15.38 -6.73 -7.05
CA ALA A 136 16.21 -7.58 -7.89
C ALA A 136 17.54 -6.91 -8.30
N LYS A 137 17.56 -5.57 -8.40
CA LYS A 137 18.76 -4.79 -8.73
C LYS A 137 19.49 -4.26 -7.49
N TYR A 138 18.76 -3.95 -6.43
CA TYR A 138 19.25 -3.40 -5.17
C TYR A 138 18.63 -4.15 -4.00
N PRO A 139 19.14 -5.35 -3.67
CA PRO A 139 18.56 -6.21 -2.64
C PRO A 139 18.42 -5.50 -1.30
N ASP A 140 19.43 -4.75 -0.86
CA ASP A 140 19.43 -4.11 0.47
C ASP A 140 18.76 -2.73 0.49
N TYR A 141 17.94 -2.39 -0.52
CA TYR A 141 17.35 -1.05 -0.59
C TYR A 141 16.16 -0.91 0.37
N ILE A 142 16.45 -0.43 1.58
CA ILE A 142 15.51 -0.23 2.69
C ILE A 142 14.18 0.41 2.25
N THR A 143 14.21 1.44 1.40
CA THR A 143 12.99 2.09 0.92
C THR A 143 12.05 1.13 0.18
N LEU A 144 12.60 0.21 -0.62
CA LEU A 144 11.80 -0.76 -1.36
C LEU A 144 11.34 -1.92 -0.48
N HIS A 145 12.12 -2.32 0.52
CA HIS A 145 11.67 -3.24 1.55
C HIS A 145 10.47 -2.67 2.32
N TYR A 146 10.57 -1.44 2.81
CA TYR A 146 9.45 -0.74 3.45
C TYR A 146 8.19 -0.74 2.58
N HIS A 147 8.33 -0.35 1.30
CA HIS A 147 7.19 -0.35 0.39
C HIS A 147 6.63 -1.75 0.13
N ALA A 148 7.46 -2.75 -0.16
CA ALA A 148 7.01 -4.12 -0.40
C ALA A 148 6.26 -4.67 0.82
N GLY A 149 6.77 -4.46 2.04
CA GLY A 149 6.09 -4.86 3.27
C GLY A 149 4.71 -4.21 3.42
N ILE A 150 4.60 -2.89 3.17
CA ILE A 150 3.31 -2.18 3.23
C ILE A 150 2.35 -2.72 2.16
N ILE A 151 2.81 -2.90 0.93
CA ILE A 151 1.98 -3.38 -0.18
C ILE A 151 1.45 -4.79 0.11
N GLN A 152 2.32 -5.71 0.54
CA GLN A 152 1.94 -7.08 0.91
C GLN A 152 0.91 -7.09 2.03
N LYS A 153 1.09 -6.25 3.06
CA LYS A 153 0.12 -6.08 4.14
C LYS A 153 -1.23 -5.58 3.62
N THR A 154 -1.24 -4.58 2.73
CA THR A 154 -2.46 -4.06 2.10
C THR A 154 -3.19 -5.12 1.27
N LEU A 155 -2.45 -6.03 0.64
CA LEU A 155 -2.99 -7.18 -0.11
C LEU A 155 -3.41 -8.36 0.79
N GLY A 156 -3.33 -8.24 2.13
CA GLY A 156 -3.64 -9.32 3.07
C GLY A 156 -2.55 -10.38 3.21
N LYS A 157 -1.43 -10.26 2.48
CA LYS A 157 -0.30 -11.21 2.46
C LYS A 157 0.67 -10.93 3.61
N VAL A 158 0.18 -10.99 4.84
CA VAL A 158 0.96 -10.60 6.04
C VAL A 158 2.25 -11.41 6.19
N LYS A 159 2.21 -12.73 5.93
CA LYS A 159 3.40 -13.59 5.96
C LYS A 159 4.50 -13.12 4.98
N CYS A 160 4.11 -12.61 3.81
CA CYS A 160 5.03 -12.05 2.82
C CYS A 160 5.59 -10.68 3.21
N ALA A 161 4.90 -9.94 4.08
CA ALA A 161 5.34 -8.62 4.54
C ALA A 161 6.47 -8.70 5.59
N ILE A 162 6.44 -9.71 6.46
CA ILE A 162 7.37 -9.89 7.58
C ILE A 162 8.85 -9.79 7.16
N PRO A 163 9.37 -10.58 6.19
CA PRO A 163 10.78 -10.51 5.84
C PRO A 163 11.20 -9.14 5.28
N HIS A 164 10.26 -8.35 4.76
CA HIS A 164 10.55 -6.99 4.33
C HIS A 164 10.66 -5.98 5.48
N TYR A 165 10.03 -6.24 6.63
CA TYR A 165 10.19 -5.41 7.81
C TYR A 165 11.43 -5.78 8.64
N GLU A 166 11.98 -6.97 8.42
CA GLU A 166 13.19 -7.48 9.11
C GLU A 166 14.50 -7.19 8.37
N ALA A 167 14.42 -6.77 7.10
CA ALA A 167 15.56 -6.43 6.25
C ALA A 167 16.16 -5.06 6.59
#